data_AF-A0A7S3T8R6-F1
#
_entry.id   AF-A0A7S3T8R6-F1
#
_cell.length_a   1.000
_cell.length_b   1.000
_cell.length_c   1.000
_cell.angle_alpha   90.00
_cell.angle_beta   90.00
_cell.angle_gamma   90.00
#
_symmetry.space_group_name_H-M   'P 1'
#
loop_
_entity.id
_entity.type
_entity.pdbx_description
1 polymer ?
#
loop_
_entity_poly.entity_id
_entity_poly.type
_entity_poly.pdbx_seq_one_letter_code
_entity_poly.pdbx_strand_id
1 'polypeptide(L)'
;DWKEALGLYEAREAPGDAAPLDSLGRMRCHAALGEWEAVRRLSDKLADQRAVLAPGEVAELARLGAAAALDMASHATAGNERHWAALGRHAALLPARSFDGAFSRAVLALHGGDWSGAQAYIDAARGVIDAEVTGLVGESYARAYNGMVRLQRLSELEEVLLNATSPTTLPRARLLELWRGRLGHAAADLSAWRELLPVRALAVPPRHDPHGMIAFAQLCSRNGQHTLAFEALRHAEPRAAASWGDAPDMQPDVWLAYTVAMWESGEGGARDDALSRLRGYLRERGGPLGPADPRSATERCLAASGWVHLGEWTLASAAPAAGEAS
;
A
#
# COMPACT_ATOMS: atom_id res chain seq x y z
N ASP A 1 -17.50 1.01 -11.54
CA ASP A 1 -16.43 0.03 -11.29
C ASP A 1 -15.15 0.56 -11.92
N TRP A 2 -14.03 0.61 -11.18
CA TRP A 2 -12.77 1.16 -11.70
C TRP A 2 -12.08 0.24 -12.71
N LYS A 3 -12.28 -1.08 -12.62
CA LYS A 3 -11.72 -2.04 -13.58
C LYS A 3 -12.43 -1.93 -14.93
N GLU A 4 -13.75 -1.82 -14.90
CA GLU A 4 -14.55 -1.58 -16.11
C GLU A 4 -14.18 -0.26 -16.78
N ALA A 5 -14.07 0.82 -16.00
CA ALA A 5 -13.64 2.12 -16.52
C ALA A 5 -12.24 2.07 -17.16
N LEU A 6 -11.30 1.35 -16.55
CA LEU A 6 -9.97 1.14 -17.12
C LEU A 6 -10.06 0.42 -18.47
N GLY A 7 -10.84 -0.65 -18.57
CA GLY A 7 -11.05 -1.40 -19.82
C GLY A 7 -11.62 -0.53 -20.95
N LEU A 8 -12.51 0.41 -20.63
CA LEU A 8 -13.03 1.37 -21.61
C LEU A 8 -11.97 2.34 -22.12
N TYR A 9 -11.06 2.80 -21.25
CA TYR A 9 -9.95 3.64 -21.67
C TYR A 9 -8.93 2.86 -22.51
N GLU A 10 -8.64 1.61 -22.15
CA GLU A 10 -7.72 0.75 -22.89
C GLU A 10 -8.28 0.37 -24.26
N ALA A 11 -9.58 0.12 -24.38
CA ALA A 11 -10.23 -0.13 -25.67
C ALA A 11 -10.19 1.07 -26.64
N ARG A 12 -10.09 2.29 -26.10
CA ARG A 12 -9.97 3.53 -26.88
C ARG A 12 -8.53 3.81 -27.33
N GLU A 13 -7.55 3.08 -26.81
CA GLU A 13 -6.14 3.22 -27.19
C GLU A 13 -5.90 2.51 -28.52
N ALA A 14 -5.85 3.27 -29.63
CA ALA A 14 -5.20 2.79 -30.84
C ALA A 14 -3.70 2.55 -30.54
N PRO A 15 -3.04 1.55 -31.14
CA PRO A 15 -1.65 1.24 -30.83
C PRO A 15 -0.75 2.43 -31.16
N GLY A 16 -0.34 3.17 -30.12
CA GLY A 16 0.69 4.21 -30.18
C GLY A 16 0.27 5.64 -29.83
N ASP A 17 -1.03 5.97 -29.76
CA ASP A 17 -1.47 7.38 -29.62
C ASP A 17 -2.69 7.56 -28.70
N ALA A 18 -2.56 7.12 -27.44
CA ALA A 18 -3.56 7.48 -26.43
C ALA A 18 -3.54 9.00 -26.19
N ALA A 19 -4.71 9.63 -26.34
CA ALA A 19 -4.89 11.04 -26.02
C ALA A 19 -4.44 11.34 -24.57
N PRO A 20 -3.83 12.51 -24.30
CA PRO A 20 -3.34 12.84 -22.96
C PRO A 20 -4.43 12.74 -21.87
N LEU A 21 -5.67 13.13 -22.20
CA LEU A 21 -6.82 13.04 -21.31
C LEU A 21 -7.24 11.60 -20.99
N ASP A 22 -7.15 10.70 -21.97
CA ASP A 22 -7.45 9.29 -21.76
C ASP A 22 -6.36 8.64 -20.89
N SER A 23 -5.10 9.04 -21.07
CA SER A 23 -4.00 8.64 -20.18
C SER A 23 -4.23 9.13 -18.75
N LEU A 24 -4.71 10.36 -18.55
CA LEU A 24 -5.07 10.88 -17.22
C LEU A 24 -6.28 10.14 -16.61
N GLY A 25 -7.25 9.74 -17.43
CA GLY A 25 -8.35 8.86 -17.04
C GLY A 25 -7.88 7.49 -16.55
N ARG A 26 -6.92 6.88 -17.26
CA ARG A 26 -6.28 5.62 -16.83
C ARG A 26 -5.50 5.79 -15.54
N MET A 27 -4.77 6.90 -15.37
CA MET A 27 -4.07 7.18 -14.12
C MET A 27 -5.03 7.20 -12.93
N ARG A 28 -6.23 7.79 -13.06
CA ARG A 28 -7.26 7.74 -12.02
C ARG A 28 -7.69 6.31 -11.70
N CYS A 29 -7.92 5.50 -12.73
CA CYS A 29 -8.34 4.11 -12.53
C CYS A 29 -7.25 3.29 -11.83
N HIS A 30 -6.00 3.36 -12.31
CA HIS A 30 -4.87 2.69 -11.66
C HIS A 30 -4.64 3.19 -10.23
N ALA A 31 -4.76 4.50 -9.98
CA ALA A 31 -4.67 5.06 -8.63
C ALA A 31 -5.83 4.57 -7.75
N ALA A 32 -7.04 4.39 -8.26
CA ALA A 32 -8.11 3.79 -7.48
C ALA A 32 -7.87 2.29 -7.19
N LEU A 33 -7.21 1.59 -8.11
CA LEU A 33 -6.89 0.16 -8.00
C LEU A 33 -5.64 -0.17 -7.18
N GLY A 34 -4.77 0.82 -6.88
CA GLY A 34 -3.52 0.57 -6.17
C GLY A 34 -2.33 0.23 -7.06
N GLU A 35 -2.46 0.40 -8.37
CA GLU A 35 -1.46 0.03 -9.36
C GLU A 35 -0.47 1.18 -9.60
N TRP A 36 0.28 1.55 -8.57
CA TRP A 36 1.13 2.74 -8.56
C TRP A 36 2.26 2.73 -9.59
N GLU A 37 2.77 1.55 -9.96
CA GLU A 37 3.73 1.39 -11.05
C GLU A 37 3.14 1.86 -12.40
N ALA A 38 1.87 1.56 -12.66
CA ALA A 38 1.18 2.02 -13.87
C ALA A 38 0.92 3.53 -13.83
N VAL A 39 0.52 4.08 -12.68
CA VAL A 39 0.39 5.53 -12.47
C VAL A 39 1.71 6.24 -12.73
N ARG A 40 2.84 5.73 -12.20
CA ARG A 40 4.17 6.29 -12.44
C ARG A 40 4.51 6.29 -13.93
N ARG A 41 4.34 5.17 -14.63
CA ARG A 41 4.66 5.08 -16.08
C ARG A 41 3.84 6.07 -16.90
N LEU A 42 2.54 6.16 -16.65
CA LEU A 42 1.66 7.11 -17.33
C LEU A 42 2.01 8.56 -16.98
N SER A 43 2.38 8.82 -15.72
CA SER A 43 2.83 10.13 -15.27
C SER A 43 4.10 10.58 -15.98
N ASP A 44 5.08 9.68 -16.11
CA ASP A 44 6.33 9.93 -16.84
C ASP A 44 6.04 10.23 -18.33
N LYS A 45 5.15 9.44 -18.96
CA LYS A 45 4.70 9.67 -20.35
C LYS A 45 4.03 11.04 -20.53
N LEU A 46 3.15 11.42 -19.60
CA LEU A 46 2.42 12.69 -19.66
C LEU A 46 3.28 13.91 -19.31
N ALA A 47 4.41 13.73 -18.62
CA ALA A 47 5.33 14.82 -18.31
C ALA A 47 5.84 15.50 -19.59
N ASP A 48 6.13 14.71 -20.64
CA ASP A 48 6.57 15.21 -21.95
C ASP A 48 5.45 15.94 -22.71
N GLN A 49 4.19 15.57 -22.45
CA GLN A 49 3.00 16.13 -23.08
C GLN A 49 2.34 17.24 -22.24
N ARG A 50 2.98 17.69 -21.16
CA ARG A 50 2.36 18.63 -20.21
C ARG A 50 1.93 19.96 -20.85
N ALA A 51 2.60 20.40 -21.91
CA ALA A 51 2.29 21.66 -22.59
C ALA A 51 0.89 21.69 -23.23
N VAL A 52 0.30 20.52 -23.53
CA VAL A 52 -1.05 20.43 -24.11
C VAL A 52 -2.15 20.24 -23.06
N LEU A 53 -1.78 20.15 -21.78
CA LEU A 53 -2.73 19.98 -20.67
C LEU A 53 -3.16 21.34 -20.10
N ALA A 54 -4.45 21.44 -19.75
CA ALA A 54 -4.98 22.58 -19.03
C ALA A 54 -4.42 22.64 -17.59
N PRO A 55 -4.40 23.82 -16.93
CA PRO A 55 -3.87 23.94 -15.57
C PRO A 55 -4.48 22.97 -14.54
N GLY A 56 -5.77 22.67 -14.66
CA GLY A 56 -6.45 21.70 -13.79
C GLY A 56 -5.97 20.26 -14.00
N GLU A 57 -5.69 19.89 -15.25
CA GLU A 57 -5.17 18.56 -15.63
C GLU A 57 -3.71 18.40 -15.21
N VAL A 58 -2.91 19.47 -15.31
CA VAL A 58 -1.54 19.49 -14.77
C VAL A 58 -1.54 19.30 -13.25
N ALA A 59 -2.46 19.96 -12.53
CA ALA A 59 -2.60 19.77 -11.09
C ALA A 59 -3.04 18.34 -10.74
N GLU A 60 -3.92 17.74 -11.54
CA GLU A 60 -4.35 16.35 -11.34
C GLU A 60 -3.22 15.35 -11.62
N LEU A 61 -2.51 15.49 -12.73
CA LEU A 61 -1.29 14.75 -13.05
C LEU A 61 -0.29 14.83 -11.90
N ALA A 62 -0.05 16.03 -11.38
CA ALA A 62 0.85 16.26 -10.27
C ALA A 62 0.39 15.57 -8.97
N ARG A 63 -0.90 15.61 -8.63
CA ARG A 63 -1.43 14.91 -7.45
C ARG A 63 -1.27 13.39 -7.56
N LEU A 64 -1.66 12.81 -8.69
CA LEU A 64 -1.58 11.36 -8.91
C LEU A 64 -0.13 10.89 -8.98
N GLY A 65 0.74 11.64 -9.67
CA GLY A 65 2.17 11.37 -9.73
C GLY A 65 2.85 11.50 -8.36
N ALA A 66 2.49 12.50 -7.56
CA ALA A 66 2.99 12.66 -6.20
C ALA A 66 2.57 11.49 -5.30
N ALA A 67 1.32 11.05 -5.37
CA ALA A 67 0.83 9.90 -4.60
C ALA A 67 1.59 8.61 -4.95
N ALA A 68 1.74 8.32 -6.25
CA ALA A 68 2.51 7.15 -6.71
C ALA A 68 3.98 7.25 -6.29
N ALA A 69 4.60 8.43 -6.42
CA ALA A 69 5.97 8.66 -6.01
C ALA A 69 6.19 8.44 -4.51
N LEU A 70 5.27 8.93 -3.66
CA LEU A 70 5.33 8.75 -2.22
C LEU A 70 5.16 7.27 -1.83
N ASP A 71 4.16 6.59 -2.37
CA ASP A 71 3.92 5.16 -2.13
C ASP A 71 5.17 4.33 -2.47
N MET A 72 5.69 4.48 -3.69
CA MET A 72 6.87 3.74 -4.12
C MET A 72 8.15 4.10 -3.33
N ALA A 73 8.31 5.37 -2.93
CA ALA A 73 9.44 5.78 -2.11
C ALA A 73 9.39 5.14 -0.70
N SER A 74 8.18 4.89 -0.20
CA SER A 74 7.91 4.34 1.13
C SER A 74 8.25 2.84 1.27
N HIS A 75 8.34 2.10 0.16
CA HIS A 75 8.60 0.65 0.16
C HIS A 75 10.05 0.25 0.52
N ALA A 76 10.92 1.22 0.82
CA ALA A 76 12.30 1.02 1.28
C ALA A 76 13.13 0.05 0.41
N THR A 77 12.97 0.13 -0.92
CA THR A 77 13.71 -0.66 -1.91
C THR A 77 14.96 0.07 -2.40
N ALA A 78 15.91 -0.67 -2.98
CA ALA A 78 17.09 -0.08 -3.60
C ALA A 78 16.68 0.88 -4.73
N GLY A 79 17.27 2.08 -4.77
CA GLY A 79 16.95 3.10 -5.76
C GLY A 79 15.71 3.94 -5.44
N ASN A 80 15.20 3.91 -4.21
CA ASN A 80 14.09 4.76 -3.75
C ASN A 80 14.31 6.27 -3.96
N GLU A 81 15.56 6.75 -4.00
CA GLU A 81 15.92 8.15 -4.26
C GLU A 81 15.28 8.73 -5.53
N ARG A 82 15.13 7.93 -6.59
CA ARG A 82 14.48 8.40 -7.83
C ARG A 82 12.99 8.73 -7.60
N HIS A 83 12.36 8.06 -6.65
CA HIS A 83 10.95 8.26 -6.30
C HIS A 83 10.80 9.51 -5.42
N TRP A 84 11.72 9.77 -4.49
CA TRP A 84 11.78 11.06 -3.77
C TRP A 84 11.99 12.24 -4.71
N ALA A 85 12.90 12.11 -5.69
CA ALA A 85 13.09 13.11 -6.73
C ALA A 85 11.83 13.31 -7.59
N ALA A 86 11.09 12.23 -7.90
CA ALA A 86 9.81 12.31 -8.60
C ALA A 86 8.75 13.06 -7.78
N LEU A 87 8.64 12.77 -6.49
CA LEU A 87 7.76 13.50 -5.57
C LEU A 87 8.09 15.00 -5.58
N GLY A 88 9.37 15.37 -5.55
CA GLY A 88 9.83 16.77 -5.69
C GLY A 88 9.35 17.44 -6.98
N ARG A 89 9.49 16.76 -8.12
CA ARG A 89 9.03 17.27 -9.42
C ARG A 89 7.52 17.49 -9.44
N HIS A 90 6.74 16.55 -8.90
CA HIS A 90 5.29 16.70 -8.82
C HIS A 90 4.86 17.78 -7.82
N ALA A 91 5.49 17.86 -6.65
CA ALA A 91 5.22 18.88 -5.65
C ALA A 91 5.45 20.30 -6.18
N ALA A 92 6.44 20.49 -7.07
CA ALA A 92 6.71 21.77 -7.72
C ALA A 92 5.58 22.23 -8.66
N LEU A 93 4.76 21.31 -9.18
CA LEU A 93 3.60 21.62 -10.03
C LEU A 93 2.33 21.89 -9.22
N LEU A 94 2.31 21.51 -7.94
CA LEU A 94 1.19 21.74 -7.06
C LEU A 94 1.23 23.17 -6.48
N PRO A 95 0.08 23.88 -6.43
CA PRO A 95 0.01 25.18 -5.79
C PRO A 95 0.56 25.15 -4.36
N ALA A 96 1.36 26.15 -3.97
CA ALA A 96 1.95 26.18 -2.64
C ALA A 96 0.90 26.24 -1.51
N ARG A 97 -0.24 26.86 -1.79
CA ARG A 97 -1.36 27.06 -0.86
C ARG A 97 -2.49 26.04 -1.04
N SER A 98 -2.23 24.89 -1.65
CA SER A 98 -3.17 23.75 -1.64
C SER A 98 -2.76 22.72 -0.59
N PHE A 99 -3.72 21.91 -0.14
CA PHE A 99 -3.43 20.79 0.77
C PHE A 99 -2.35 19.87 0.19
N ASP A 100 -2.54 19.34 -1.03
CA ASP A 100 -1.60 18.39 -1.63
C ASP A 100 -0.20 18.98 -1.84
N GLY A 101 -0.13 20.28 -2.18
CA GLY A 101 1.12 20.99 -2.36
C GLY A 101 1.88 21.18 -1.04
N ALA A 102 1.19 21.63 0.01
CA ALA A 102 1.79 21.78 1.33
C ALA A 102 2.18 20.41 1.92
N PHE A 103 1.28 19.43 1.84
CA PHE A 103 1.51 18.06 2.29
C PHE A 103 2.74 17.42 1.62
N SER A 104 2.85 17.48 0.29
CA SER A 104 3.98 16.88 -0.43
C SER A 104 5.32 17.54 -0.05
N ARG A 105 5.31 18.87 0.17
CA ARG A 105 6.50 19.61 0.63
C ARG A 105 6.86 19.27 2.08
N ALA A 106 5.88 19.06 2.96
CA ALA A 106 6.11 18.59 4.33
C ALA A 106 6.80 17.22 4.34
N VAL A 107 6.31 16.29 3.52
CA VAL A 107 6.91 14.95 3.36
C VAL A 107 8.36 15.03 2.86
N LEU A 108 8.62 15.85 1.84
CA LEU A 108 9.98 16.06 1.32
C LEU A 108 10.90 16.71 2.37
N ALA A 109 10.40 17.67 3.13
CA ALA A 109 11.16 18.32 4.20
C ALA A 109 11.51 17.33 5.33
N LEU A 110 10.56 16.48 5.74
CA LEU A 110 10.80 15.38 6.69
C LEU A 110 11.87 14.41 6.17
N HIS A 111 11.75 13.99 4.91
CA HIS A 111 12.72 13.10 4.29
C HIS A 111 14.13 13.72 4.24
N GLY A 112 14.23 15.01 3.92
CA GLY A 112 15.49 15.76 3.86
C GLY A 112 16.04 16.22 5.21
N GLY A 113 15.32 16.00 6.32
CA GLY A 113 15.73 16.44 7.65
C GLY A 113 15.51 17.92 7.97
N ASP A 114 14.73 18.64 7.16
CA ASP A 114 14.30 20.01 7.47
C ASP A 114 13.05 19.99 8.36
N TRP A 115 13.28 19.85 9.66
CA TRP A 115 12.22 19.77 10.67
C TRP A 115 11.39 21.05 10.77
N SER A 116 12.03 22.21 10.61
CA SER A 116 11.36 23.51 10.63
C SER A 116 10.44 23.70 9.43
N GLY A 117 10.93 23.39 8.23
CA GLY A 117 10.15 23.45 7.01
C GLY A 117 9.01 22.45 7.03
N ALA A 118 9.27 21.23 7.53
CA ALA A 118 8.23 20.22 7.72
C ALA A 118 7.07 20.75 8.57
N GLN A 119 7.35 21.30 9.76
CA GLN A 119 6.31 21.88 10.62
C GLN A 119 5.55 23.01 9.91
N ALA A 120 6.26 23.94 9.27
CA ALA A 120 5.63 25.06 8.57
C ALA A 120 4.68 24.59 7.44
N TYR A 121 5.07 23.56 6.68
CA TYR A 121 4.22 22.98 5.65
C TYR A 121 3.05 22.17 6.21
N ILE A 122 3.23 21.48 7.35
CA ILE A 122 2.12 20.81 8.05
C ILE A 122 1.09 21.84 8.50
N ASP A 123 1.52 22.95 9.11
CA ASP A 123 0.64 24.02 9.57
C ASP A 123 -0.11 24.67 8.39
N ALA A 124 0.59 24.89 7.27
CA ALA A 124 -0.03 25.41 6.05
C ALA A 124 -1.09 24.46 5.47
N ALA A 125 -0.81 23.15 5.44
CA ALA A 125 -1.77 22.15 4.99
C ALA A 125 -2.99 22.07 5.93
N ARG A 126 -2.76 22.19 7.26
CA ARG A 126 -3.80 22.21 8.27
C ARG A 126 -4.74 23.41 8.08
N GLY A 127 -4.21 24.61 7.86
CA GLY A 127 -5.03 25.80 7.60
C GLY A 127 -5.96 25.67 6.39
N VAL A 128 -5.56 24.91 5.37
CA VAL A 128 -6.42 24.64 4.19
C VAL A 128 -7.52 23.63 4.53
N ILE A 129 -7.16 22.49 5.13
CA ILE A 129 -8.12 21.42 5.39
C ILE A 129 -9.13 21.77 6.49
N ASP A 130 -8.74 22.58 7.49
CA ASP A 130 -9.63 23.03 8.55
C ASP A 130 -10.81 23.84 7.98
N ALA A 131 -10.54 24.71 7.01
CA ALA A 131 -11.59 25.48 6.33
C ALA A 131 -12.53 24.56 5.50
N GLU A 132 -11.97 23.56 4.80
CA GLU A 132 -12.75 22.58 4.03
C GLU A 132 -13.64 21.72 4.94
N VAL A 133 -13.10 21.17 6.01
CA VAL A 133 -13.82 20.27 6.92
C VAL A 133 -14.87 21.01 7.73
N THR A 134 -14.56 22.22 8.22
CA THR A 134 -15.53 23.04 8.99
C THR A 134 -16.80 23.32 8.19
N GLY A 135 -16.67 23.55 6.88
CA GLY A 135 -17.83 23.75 6.01
C GLY A 135 -18.66 22.49 5.79
N LEU A 136 -18.03 21.32 5.75
CA LEU A 136 -18.68 20.05 5.38
C LEU A 136 -19.23 19.26 6.57
N VAL A 137 -18.62 19.36 7.74
CA VAL A 137 -19.00 18.58 8.93
C VAL A 137 -20.40 18.94 9.42
N GLY A 138 -20.83 20.19 9.21
CA GLY A 138 -22.18 20.64 9.49
C GLY A 138 -23.25 20.05 8.56
N GLU A 139 -22.86 19.51 7.40
CA GLU A 139 -23.78 18.94 6.42
C GLU A 139 -23.94 17.43 6.61
N SER A 140 -22.84 16.68 6.63
CA SER A 140 -22.84 15.24 6.95
C SER A 140 -21.43 14.70 7.16
N TYR A 141 -21.31 13.68 8.02
CA TYR A 141 -20.04 12.96 8.19
C TYR A 141 -19.52 12.34 6.90
N ALA A 142 -20.42 11.77 6.06
CA ALA A 142 -20.03 11.13 4.80
C ALA A 142 -19.30 12.09 3.85
N ARG A 143 -19.72 13.35 3.78
CA ARG A 143 -19.06 14.38 2.95
C ARG A 143 -17.75 14.88 3.56
N ALA A 144 -17.66 14.91 4.89
CA ALA A 144 -16.45 15.28 5.60
C ALA A 144 -15.40 14.16 5.67
N TYR A 145 -15.77 12.90 5.40
CA TYR A 145 -14.92 11.73 5.64
C TYR A 145 -13.54 11.81 4.96
N ASN A 146 -13.49 12.18 3.67
CA ASN A 146 -12.22 12.36 2.97
C ASN A 146 -11.34 13.45 3.63
N GLY A 147 -11.97 14.50 4.16
CA GLY A 147 -11.28 15.53 4.93
C GLY A 147 -10.76 15.00 6.28
N MET A 148 -11.51 14.13 6.94
CA MET A 148 -11.06 13.46 8.17
C MET A 148 -9.84 12.56 7.92
N VAL A 149 -9.81 11.82 6.81
CA VAL A 149 -8.63 11.02 6.43
C VAL A 149 -7.42 11.93 6.16
N ARG A 150 -7.61 13.07 5.47
CA ARG A 150 -6.55 14.06 5.25
C ARG A 150 -6.02 14.67 6.55
N LEU A 151 -6.90 15.00 7.50
CA LEU A 151 -6.52 15.44 8.84
C LEU A 151 -5.73 14.37 9.61
N GLN A 152 -6.15 13.10 9.48
CA GLN A 152 -5.42 11.97 10.07
C GLN A 152 -4.01 11.84 9.47
N ARG A 153 -3.84 12.01 8.15
CA ARG A 153 -2.51 12.03 7.51
C ARG A 153 -1.61 13.14 8.06
N LEU A 154 -2.15 14.34 8.28
CA LEU A 154 -1.38 15.44 8.89
C LEU A 154 -0.98 15.14 10.34
N SER A 155 -1.91 14.59 11.13
CA SER A 155 -1.64 14.20 12.51
C SER A 155 -0.55 13.12 12.59
N GLU A 156 -0.53 12.18 11.63
CA GLU A 156 0.54 11.17 11.55
C GLU A 156 1.88 11.75 11.07
N LEU A 157 1.89 12.78 10.21
CA LEU A 157 3.13 13.49 9.86
C LEU A 157 3.73 14.23 11.06
N GLU A 158 2.91 14.79 11.95
CA GLU A 158 3.40 15.41 13.19
C GLU A 158 4.00 14.39 14.14
N GLU A 159 3.40 13.20 14.23
CA GLU A 159 3.96 12.10 15.02
C GLU A 159 5.27 11.58 14.43
N VAL A 160 5.40 11.54 13.09
CA VAL A 160 6.66 11.26 12.40
C VAL A 160 7.71 12.33 12.75
N LEU A 161 7.34 13.61 12.69
CA LEU A 161 8.22 14.72 13.07
C LEU A 161 8.65 14.63 14.54
N LEU A 162 7.72 14.34 15.45
CA LEU A 162 7.98 14.21 16.88
C LEU A 162 8.86 12.99 17.17
N ASN A 163 8.65 11.87 16.49
CA ASN A 163 9.54 10.70 16.60
C ASN A 163 10.96 11.01 16.11
N ALA A 164 11.09 11.75 15.01
CA ALA A 164 12.39 12.11 14.45
C ALA A 164 13.17 13.08 15.36
N THR A 165 12.49 14.06 15.95
CA THR A 165 13.11 15.11 16.79
C THR A 165 13.24 14.72 18.25
N SER A 166 12.32 13.89 18.78
CA SER A 166 12.25 13.49 20.19
C SER A 166 11.91 11.99 20.34
N PRO A 167 12.80 11.08 19.89
CA PRO A 167 12.53 9.64 19.88
C PRO A 167 12.34 9.04 21.28
N THR A 168 12.87 9.66 22.33
CA THR A 168 12.63 9.25 23.73
C THR A 168 11.21 9.54 24.16
N THR A 169 10.63 10.65 23.70
CA THR A 169 9.25 11.05 24.01
C THR A 169 8.25 10.19 23.26
N LEU A 170 8.51 9.92 21.98
CA LEU A 170 7.64 9.11 21.13
C LEU A 170 8.45 8.04 20.39
N PRO A 171 8.81 6.93 21.06
CA PRO A 171 9.57 5.85 20.43
C PRO A 171 8.74 5.09 19.41
N ARG A 172 9.41 4.41 18.46
CA ARG A 172 8.75 3.65 17.38
C ARG A 172 7.75 2.60 17.88
N ALA A 173 8.06 1.93 18.99
CA ALA A 173 7.13 0.97 19.61
C ALA A 173 5.81 1.64 20.00
N ARG A 174 5.89 2.84 20.60
CA ARG A 174 4.71 3.61 21.00
C ARG A 174 3.95 4.16 19.78
N LEU A 175 4.65 4.62 18.75
CA LEU A 175 4.02 5.00 17.48
C LEU A 175 3.18 3.84 16.92
N LEU A 176 3.76 2.65 16.85
CA LEU A 176 3.07 1.47 16.31
C LEU A 176 1.82 1.11 17.12
N GLU A 177 1.88 1.18 18.45
CA GLU A 177 0.71 0.98 19.31
C GLU A 177 -0.42 1.98 18.99
N LEU A 178 -0.09 3.28 18.87
CA LEU A 178 -1.06 4.33 18.55
C LEU A 178 -1.68 4.12 17.16
N TRP A 179 -0.83 3.84 16.17
CA TRP A 179 -1.23 3.62 14.77
C TRP A 179 -2.10 2.38 14.59
N ARG A 180 -1.78 1.28 15.27
CA ARG A 180 -2.60 0.07 15.27
C ARG A 180 -3.94 0.31 15.98
N GLY A 181 -3.93 1.03 17.11
CA GLY A 181 -5.15 1.42 17.80
C GLY A 181 -6.11 2.24 16.92
N ARG A 182 -5.58 3.19 16.13
CA ARG A 182 -6.40 3.98 15.19
C ARG A 182 -6.90 3.16 14.00
N LEU A 183 -6.06 2.31 13.41
CA LEU A 183 -6.50 1.44 12.31
C LEU A 183 -7.56 0.42 12.73
N GLY A 184 -7.57 -0.02 13.99
CA GLY A 184 -8.63 -0.90 14.50
C GLY A 184 -10.04 -0.31 14.33
N HIS A 185 -10.17 1.01 14.39
CA HIS A 185 -11.45 1.73 14.19
C HIS A 185 -11.73 2.05 12.70
N ALA A 186 -10.70 2.05 11.85
CA ALA A 186 -10.77 2.23 10.39
C ALA A 186 -10.60 0.89 9.63
N ALA A 187 -10.78 -0.25 10.30
CA ALA A 187 -10.26 -1.55 9.87
C ALA A 187 -10.84 -2.09 8.54
N ALA A 188 -11.92 -1.50 8.03
CA ALA A 188 -12.57 -1.91 6.80
C ALA A 188 -12.30 -0.99 5.59
N ASP A 189 -11.74 0.21 5.77
CA ASP A 189 -11.55 1.15 4.66
C ASP A 189 -10.16 1.03 4.03
N LEU A 190 -10.08 0.28 2.93
CA LEU A 190 -8.85 0.12 2.16
C LEU A 190 -8.29 1.47 1.65
N SER A 191 -9.15 2.45 1.34
CA SER A 191 -8.73 3.76 0.85
C SER A 191 -7.93 4.51 1.92
N ALA A 192 -8.45 4.57 3.16
CA ALA A 192 -7.75 5.18 4.28
C ALA A 192 -6.39 4.50 4.57
N TRP A 193 -6.31 3.16 4.50
CA TRP A 193 -5.02 2.47 4.70
C TRP A 193 -3.98 2.88 3.65
N ARG A 194 -4.36 2.96 2.38
CA ARG A 194 -3.46 3.34 1.29
C ARG A 194 -2.97 4.79 1.38
N GLU A 195 -3.75 5.67 2.00
CA GLU A 195 -3.37 7.06 2.26
C GLU A 195 -2.45 7.23 3.48
N LEU A 196 -2.57 6.35 4.48
CA LEU A 196 -1.85 6.44 5.76
C LEU A 196 -0.54 5.65 5.78
N LEU A 197 -0.49 4.46 5.18
CA LEU A 197 0.72 3.61 5.21
C LEU A 197 1.98 4.29 4.65
N PRO A 198 1.92 5.03 3.52
CA PRO A 198 3.11 5.72 3.01
C PRO A 198 3.63 6.81 3.97
N VAL A 199 2.75 7.44 4.75
CA VAL A 199 3.14 8.40 5.79
C VAL A 199 3.86 7.70 6.93
N ARG A 200 3.30 6.58 7.41
CA ARG A 200 3.87 5.81 8.52
C ARG A 200 5.24 5.25 8.22
N ALA A 201 5.44 4.82 6.97
CA ALA A 201 6.70 4.30 6.46
C ALA A 201 7.86 5.30 6.59
N LEU A 202 7.60 6.61 6.71
CA LEU A 202 8.62 7.64 6.99
C LEU A 202 9.32 7.42 8.34
N ALA A 203 8.61 6.95 9.37
CA ALA A 203 9.20 6.66 10.69
C ALA A 203 9.37 5.17 10.95
N VAL A 204 8.42 4.34 10.51
CA VAL A 204 8.43 2.89 10.67
C VAL A 204 8.24 2.22 9.31
N PRO A 205 9.34 1.89 8.62
CA PRO A 205 9.28 1.14 7.37
C PRO A 205 8.51 -0.19 7.50
N PRO A 206 7.85 -0.69 6.42
CA PRO A 206 7.05 -1.91 6.45
C PRO A 206 7.74 -3.14 7.09
N ARG A 207 9.05 -3.28 6.89
CA ARG A 207 9.89 -4.32 7.51
C ARG A 207 9.94 -4.34 9.04
N HIS A 208 9.57 -3.23 9.67
CA HIS A 208 9.51 -3.13 11.14
C HIS A 208 8.08 -3.29 11.67
N ASP A 209 7.09 -3.49 10.78
CA ASP A 209 5.70 -3.78 11.15
C ASP A 209 5.09 -4.91 10.28
N PRO A 210 5.68 -6.12 10.26
CA PRO A 210 5.18 -7.21 9.42
C PRO A 210 3.73 -7.58 9.73
N HIS A 211 3.31 -7.57 11.01
CA HIS A 211 1.92 -7.85 11.38
C HIS A 211 0.92 -6.79 10.90
N GLY A 212 1.29 -5.50 10.93
CA GLY A 212 0.47 -4.44 10.34
C GLY A 212 0.30 -4.64 8.83
N MET A 213 1.36 -5.08 8.15
CA MET A 213 1.32 -5.39 6.72
C MET A 213 0.51 -6.66 6.40
N ILE A 214 0.47 -7.66 7.30
CA ILE A 214 -0.47 -8.80 7.19
C ILE A 214 -1.91 -8.33 7.26
N ALA A 215 -2.24 -7.46 8.23
CA ALA A 215 -3.60 -6.93 8.35
C ALA A 215 -4.01 -6.12 7.11
N PHE A 216 -3.09 -5.33 6.55
CA PHE A 216 -3.30 -4.64 5.28
C PHE A 216 -3.51 -5.62 4.12
N ALA A 217 -2.65 -6.64 3.97
CA ALA A 217 -2.77 -7.63 2.92
C ALA A 217 -4.10 -8.41 2.98
N GLN A 218 -4.55 -8.79 4.18
CA GLN A 218 -5.86 -9.41 4.39
C GLN A 218 -7.01 -8.48 4.00
N LEU A 219 -6.88 -7.18 4.28
CA LEU A 219 -7.86 -6.18 3.83
C LEU A 219 -7.88 -6.07 2.30
N CYS A 220 -6.71 -6.03 1.65
CA CYS A 220 -6.59 -6.05 0.18
C CYS A 220 -7.25 -7.30 -0.41
N SER A 221 -6.97 -8.50 0.12
CA SER A 221 -7.56 -9.75 -0.36
C SER A 221 -9.08 -9.78 -0.23
N ARG A 222 -9.64 -9.31 0.90
CA ARG A 222 -11.11 -9.20 1.09
C ARG A 222 -11.78 -8.23 0.10
N ASN A 223 -11.03 -7.25 -0.41
CA ASN A 223 -11.48 -6.31 -1.43
C ASN A 223 -11.11 -6.75 -2.86
N GLY A 224 -10.60 -7.98 -3.05
CA GLY A 224 -10.23 -8.52 -4.37
C GLY A 224 -8.97 -7.89 -4.98
N GLN A 225 -8.13 -7.23 -4.18
CA GLN A 225 -6.84 -6.65 -4.59
C GLN A 225 -5.67 -7.59 -4.24
N HIS A 226 -5.68 -8.81 -4.78
CA HIS A 226 -4.71 -9.85 -4.42
C HIS A 226 -3.26 -9.52 -4.81
N THR A 227 -3.04 -8.88 -5.96
CA THR A 227 -1.70 -8.39 -6.36
C THR A 227 -1.15 -7.41 -5.32
N LEU A 228 -1.94 -6.42 -4.91
CA LEU A 228 -1.53 -5.45 -3.87
C LEU A 228 -1.23 -6.13 -2.52
N ALA A 229 -2.06 -7.12 -2.14
CA ALA A 229 -1.83 -7.89 -0.92
C ALA A 229 -0.46 -8.58 -0.94
N PHE A 230 -0.13 -9.22 -2.06
CA PHE A 230 1.15 -9.92 -2.24
C PHE A 230 2.32 -8.95 -2.27
N GLU A 231 2.21 -7.83 -3.01
CA GLU A 231 3.26 -6.82 -3.07
C GLU A 231 3.56 -6.21 -1.69
N ALA A 232 2.53 -5.91 -0.91
CA ALA A 232 2.68 -5.39 0.44
C ALA A 232 3.53 -6.31 1.33
N LEU A 233 3.26 -7.62 1.30
CA LEU A 233 4.02 -8.61 2.07
C LEU A 233 5.43 -8.83 1.50
N ARG A 234 5.59 -8.81 0.18
CA ARG A 234 6.90 -8.88 -0.49
C ARG A 234 7.82 -7.72 -0.09
N HIS A 235 7.27 -6.52 0.05
CA HIS A 235 8.03 -5.35 0.49
C HIS A 235 8.28 -5.36 2.01
N ALA A 236 7.33 -5.85 2.80
CA ALA A 236 7.46 -5.94 4.25
C ALA A 236 8.51 -6.97 4.67
N GLU A 237 8.44 -8.20 4.15
CA GLU A 237 9.36 -9.28 4.53
C GLU A 237 9.86 -10.04 3.29
N PRO A 238 10.86 -9.51 2.57
CA PRO A 238 11.42 -10.17 1.39
C PRO A 238 12.01 -11.56 1.68
N ARG A 239 12.49 -11.82 2.91
CA ARG A 239 13.02 -13.14 3.28
C ARG A 239 11.95 -14.22 3.29
N ALA A 240 10.66 -13.84 3.39
CA ALA A 240 9.57 -14.79 3.30
C ALA A 240 9.48 -15.42 1.90
N ALA A 241 10.16 -14.86 0.89
CA ALA A 241 10.31 -15.49 -0.42
C ALA A 241 11.15 -16.78 -0.40
N ALA A 242 11.94 -17.05 0.64
CA ALA A 242 12.67 -18.31 0.76
C ALA A 242 11.73 -19.47 1.18
N SER A 243 12.16 -20.71 0.90
CA SER A 243 11.50 -21.90 1.46
C SER A 243 11.57 -21.87 2.99
N TRP A 244 10.61 -22.51 3.66
CA TRP A 244 10.56 -22.52 5.13
C TRP A 244 11.88 -22.98 5.78
N GLY A 245 12.48 -24.07 5.30
CA GLY A 245 13.76 -24.59 5.82
C GLY A 245 14.98 -23.68 5.58
N ASP A 246 14.90 -22.77 4.60
CA ASP A 246 15.97 -21.82 4.26
C ASP A 246 15.85 -20.49 5.03
N ALA A 247 14.81 -20.34 5.85
CA ALA A 247 14.49 -19.12 6.59
C ALA A 247 14.34 -19.38 8.10
N PRO A 248 15.43 -19.73 8.81
CA PRO A 248 15.37 -20.23 10.19
C PRO A 248 14.81 -19.22 11.21
N ASP A 249 15.00 -17.92 10.97
CA ASP A 249 14.52 -16.84 11.86
C ASP A 249 13.12 -16.32 11.48
N MET A 250 12.46 -16.96 10.50
CA MET A 250 11.19 -16.48 9.98
C MET A 250 10.02 -16.79 10.93
N GLN A 251 9.18 -15.78 11.15
CA GLN A 251 7.95 -15.98 11.92
C GLN A 251 6.94 -16.80 11.10
N PRO A 252 6.39 -17.91 11.65
CA PRO A 252 5.51 -18.80 10.90
C PRO A 252 4.26 -18.13 10.33
N ASP A 253 3.68 -17.16 11.03
CA ASP A 253 2.50 -16.41 10.60
C ASP A 253 2.80 -15.49 9.41
N VAL A 254 3.95 -14.79 9.44
CA VAL A 254 4.41 -13.95 8.33
C VAL A 254 4.68 -14.80 7.08
N TRP A 255 5.38 -15.92 7.24
CA TRP A 255 5.67 -16.84 6.12
C TRP A 255 4.40 -17.44 5.52
N LEU A 256 3.45 -17.86 6.37
CA LEU A 256 2.20 -18.43 5.90
C LEU A 256 1.35 -17.38 5.18
N ALA A 257 1.21 -16.17 5.75
CA ALA A 257 0.48 -15.06 5.12
C ALA A 257 1.08 -14.70 3.75
N TYR A 258 2.41 -14.65 3.63
CA TYR A 258 3.09 -14.44 2.36
C TYR A 258 2.77 -15.53 1.33
N THR A 259 2.79 -16.79 1.75
CA THR A 259 2.51 -17.95 0.88
C THR A 259 1.05 -17.98 0.43
N VAL A 260 0.11 -17.59 1.30
CA VAL A 260 -1.31 -17.45 0.95
C VAL A 260 -1.51 -16.30 -0.04
N ALA A 261 -0.93 -15.12 0.22
CA ALA A 261 -1.04 -13.98 -0.71
C ALA A 261 -0.42 -14.29 -2.08
N MET A 262 0.69 -15.04 -2.12
CA MET A 262 1.30 -15.55 -3.35
C MET A 262 0.30 -16.40 -4.15
N TRP A 263 -0.34 -17.37 -3.51
CA TRP A 263 -1.36 -18.22 -4.15
C TRP A 263 -2.53 -17.40 -4.71
N GLU A 264 -3.06 -16.49 -3.90
CA GLU A 264 -4.21 -15.64 -4.26
C GLU A 264 -3.90 -14.69 -5.42
N SER A 265 -2.67 -14.16 -5.50
CA SER A 265 -2.26 -13.28 -6.61
C SER A 265 -2.36 -13.98 -7.97
N GLY A 266 -2.10 -15.30 -8.02
CA GLY A 266 -2.23 -16.10 -9.24
C GLY A 266 -1.24 -15.75 -10.36
N GLU A 267 -0.23 -14.92 -10.12
CA GLU A 267 0.69 -14.43 -11.15
C GLU A 267 1.72 -15.50 -11.57
N GLY A 268 1.85 -15.76 -12.87
CA GLY A 268 3.04 -16.40 -13.46
C GLY A 268 3.56 -17.70 -12.80
N GLY A 269 2.71 -18.70 -12.57
CA GLY A 269 3.11 -19.98 -11.97
C GLY A 269 3.22 -19.96 -10.44
N ALA A 270 2.97 -18.81 -9.79
CA ALA A 270 3.06 -18.64 -8.34
C ALA A 270 2.16 -19.59 -7.54
N ARG A 271 1.08 -20.11 -8.12
CA ARG A 271 0.21 -21.10 -7.46
C ARG A 271 0.92 -22.44 -7.23
N ASP A 272 1.65 -22.93 -8.22
CA ASP A 272 2.38 -24.18 -8.09
C ASP A 272 3.55 -24.04 -7.10
N ASP A 273 4.22 -22.89 -7.12
CA ASP A 273 5.27 -22.55 -6.15
C ASP A 273 4.70 -22.46 -4.73
N ALA A 274 3.61 -21.72 -4.52
CA ALA A 274 2.94 -21.61 -3.23
C ALA A 274 2.50 -22.98 -2.70
N LEU A 275 1.97 -23.85 -3.56
CA LEU A 275 1.58 -25.21 -3.22
C LEU A 275 2.78 -26.07 -2.82
N SER A 276 3.88 -26.00 -3.58
CA SER A 276 5.13 -26.71 -3.29
C SER A 276 5.71 -26.28 -1.94
N ARG A 277 5.76 -24.97 -1.70
CA ARG A 277 6.23 -24.36 -0.46
C ARG A 277 5.38 -24.81 0.74
N LEU A 278 4.06 -24.73 0.62
CA LEU A 278 3.14 -25.12 1.70
C LEU A 278 3.29 -26.61 2.05
N ARG A 279 3.47 -27.48 1.05
CA ARG A 279 3.78 -28.90 1.28
C ARG A 279 5.09 -29.09 2.04
N GLY A 280 6.14 -28.34 1.71
CA GLY A 280 7.40 -28.35 2.44
C GLY A 280 7.21 -27.97 3.92
N TYR A 281 6.55 -26.85 4.17
CA TYR A 281 6.21 -26.39 5.52
C TYR A 281 5.44 -27.44 6.32
N LEU A 282 4.41 -28.05 5.74
CA LEU A 282 3.57 -29.05 6.43
C LEU A 282 4.27 -30.39 6.66
N ARG A 283 5.28 -30.76 5.87
CA ARG A 283 6.11 -31.94 6.17
C ARG A 283 6.91 -31.76 7.45
N GLU A 284 7.44 -30.56 7.67
CA GLU A 284 8.25 -30.25 8.85
C GLU A 284 7.41 -29.90 10.07
N ARG A 285 6.34 -29.11 9.87
CA ARG A 285 5.54 -28.49 10.94
C ARG A 285 4.13 -29.02 11.06
N GLY A 286 3.67 -29.87 10.15
CA GLY A 286 2.30 -30.42 10.09
C GLY A 286 2.14 -31.84 10.60
N GLY A 287 3.19 -32.42 11.21
CA GLY A 287 3.16 -33.79 11.76
C GLY A 287 2.12 -34.00 12.88
N PRO A 288 1.79 -35.26 13.20
CA PRO A 288 0.74 -35.61 14.16
C PRO A 288 1.02 -35.02 15.55
N LEU A 289 -0.04 -34.65 16.26
CA LEU A 289 0.04 -34.14 17.64
C LEU A 289 0.41 -35.30 18.57
N GLY A 290 1.59 -35.23 19.18
CA GLY A 290 2.06 -36.20 20.16
C GLY A 290 2.17 -35.58 21.56
N PRO A 291 2.23 -36.40 22.63
CA PRO A 291 2.38 -35.92 24.01
C PRO A 291 3.70 -35.16 24.27
N ALA A 292 4.68 -35.26 23.38
CA ALA A 292 5.98 -34.56 23.45
C ALA A 292 6.18 -33.58 22.27
N ASP A 293 5.09 -33.02 21.72
CA ASP A 293 5.15 -32.07 20.61
C ASP A 293 5.85 -30.76 21.03
N PRO A 294 7.00 -30.39 20.42
CA PRO A 294 7.75 -29.19 20.78
C PRO A 294 7.09 -27.90 20.27
N ARG A 295 6.05 -27.98 19.43
CA ARG A 295 5.38 -26.80 18.85
C ARG A 295 4.55 -26.06 19.91
N SER A 296 4.57 -24.74 19.86
CA SER A 296 3.66 -23.86 20.60
C SER A 296 2.21 -24.01 20.12
N ALA A 297 1.25 -23.50 20.91
CA ALA A 297 -0.17 -23.47 20.51
C ALA A 297 -0.39 -22.72 19.19
N THR A 298 0.30 -21.59 19.01
CA THR A 298 0.24 -20.78 17.79
C THR A 298 0.75 -21.54 16.58
N GLU A 299 1.90 -22.23 16.69
CA GLU A 299 2.45 -23.04 15.59
C GLU A 299 1.50 -24.18 15.19
N ARG A 300 0.83 -24.81 16.16
CA ARG A 300 -0.20 -25.82 15.87
C ARG A 300 -1.40 -25.24 15.11
N CYS A 301 -1.89 -24.07 15.51
CA CYS A 301 -2.97 -23.38 14.80
C CYS A 301 -2.57 -23.04 13.37
N LEU A 302 -1.36 -22.51 13.15
CA LEU A 302 -0.86 -22.17 11.82
C LEU A 302 -0.67 -23.41 10.93
N ALA A 303 -0.18 -24.52 11.49
CA ALA A 303 -0.12 -25.79 10.78
C ALA A 303 -1.51 -26.30 10.38
N ALA A 304 -2.51 -26.18 11.27
CA ALA A 304 -3.89 -26.54 10.96
C ALA A 304 -4.47 -25.66 9.83
N SER A 305 -4.27 -24.34 9.88
CA SER A 305 -4.63 -23.42 8.79
C SER A 305 -3.93 -23.80 7.48
N GLY A 306 -2.65 -24.18 7.53
CA GLY A 306 -1.92 -24.67 6.37
C GLY A 306 -2.54 -25.93 5.76
N TRP A 307 -2.98 -26.91 6.57
CA TRP A 307 -3.68 -28.10 6.07
C TRP A 307 -5.01 -27.76 5.39
N VAL A 308 -5.77 -26.80 5.93
CA VAL A 308 -7.01 -26.31 5.30
C VAL A 308 -6.72 -25.71 3.94
N HIS A 309 -5.76 -24.78 3.85
CA HIS A 309 -5.34 -24.19 2.58
C HIS A 309 -4.85 -25.23 1.58
N LEU A 310 -4.03 -26.20 2.01
CA LEU A 310 -3.57 -27.26 1.12
C LEU A 310 -4.74 -28.07 0.53
N GLY A 311 -5.75 -28.38 1.34
CA GLY A 311 -6.98 -29.04 0.88
C GLY A 311 -7.73 -28.22 -0.15
N GLU A 312 -7.98 -26.94 0.13
CA GLU A 312 -8.67 -26.01 -0.77
C GLU A 312 -7.92 -25.84 -2.10
N TRP A 313 -6.60 -25.63 -2.02
CA TRP A 313 -5.75 -25.38 -3.19
C TRP A 313 -5.63 -26.60 -4.09
N THR A 314 -5.50 -27.79 -3.50
CA THR A 314 -5.47 -29.04 -4.28
C THR A 314 -6.79 -29.32 -4.98
N LEU A 315 -7.93 -29.03 -4.35
CA LEU A 315 -9.24 -29.12 -4.99
C LEU A 315 -9.38 -28.11 -6.13
N ALA A 316 -8.95 -26.86 -5.92
CA ALA A 316 -8.98 -25.81 -6.93
C ALA A 316 -8.09 -26.14 -8.15
N SER A 317 -6.92 -26.74 -7.93
CA SER A 317 -6.05 -27.22 -9.02
C SER A 317 -6.56 -28.48 -9.72
N ALA A 318 -7.37 -29.29 -9.06
CA ALA A 318 -7.94 -30.51 -9.63
C ALA A 318 -9.27 -30.29 -10.37
N ALA A 319 -9.95 -29.16 -10.14
CA ALA A 319 -11.15 -28.79 -10.87
C ALA A 319 -10.80 -28.56 -12.36
N PRO A 320 -11.41 -29.29 -13.32
CA PRO A 320 -11.21 -28.99 -14.72
C PRO A 320 -11.69 -27.56 -15.00
N ALA A 321 -11.01 -26.86 -15.92
CA ALA A 321 -11.40 -25.53 -16.37
C ALA A 321 -12.82 -25.58 -16.99
N ALA A 322 -13.84 -25.44 -16.14
CA ALA A 322 -15.23 -25.37 -16.56
C ALA A 322 -15.47 -23.96 -17.10
N GLY A 323 -15.15 -23.74 -18.37
CA GLY A 323 -15.33 -22.43 -19.01
C GLY A 323 -14.74 -22.22 -20.39
N GLU A 324 -14.43 -23.27 -21.16
CA GLU A 324 -14.29 -23.16 -22.63
C GLU A 324 -15.08 -24.29 -23.28
N ALA A 325 -16.40 -24.16 -23.28
CA ALA A 325 -17.27 -24.95 -24.14
C ALA A 325 -18.55 -24.18 -24.46
N SER A 326 -18.59 -23.70 -25.72
CA SER A 326 -19.69 -23.15 -26.51
C SER A 326 -20.04 -21.67 -26.40
#